data_AF-A0A7S1Y0Y9-F1
#
_entry.id   AF-A0A7S1Y0Y9-F1
#
_cell.length_a   1.000
_cell.length_b   1.000
_cell.length_c   1.000
_cell.angle_alpha   90.00
_cell.angle_beta   90.00
_cell.angle_gamma   90.00
#
_symmetry.space_group_name_H-M   'P 1'
#
loop_
_entity.id
_entity.type
_entity.pdbx_description
1 polymer ?
#
loop_
_entity_poly.entity_id
_entity_poly.type
_entity_poly.pdbx_seq_one_letter_code
_entity_poly.pdbx_strand_id
1 'polypeptide(L)'
;AAAVNGGAAAPVAEGRTAILSHPLCREHFTCAPLHHGSADPPPENVNRLKVLLDYPNGVLRAGEFAECEFSDDAQRASLGDVVRVHDWAYVRNLQTKCAVLHDFCADGSTPEMGVPVGAQMPFAHLDGDTVISARTYEAALRAAGSVIEGVDRVMSGRNRNVFCAVRPPGHHAGMRGVVTNDNDDSGSHGFCLLNNVGIAAAYARHVYRGRVDKVAIVDFDVHHGNGTEEVVRNLVPTHEEYEMKTPMASVSMRTEKWKPWLNEEDPDKVLFVSSHGYGKKSEELEHVPGHWFYPGSGSTCVPPGGSDPSTTPEDVRAAESDYLGGYESETRADKHRILDLGLGLATREVSGTARNRFRDGYRKVILPRIMAFNPDLILISAGFDGHKKDDINFGYLSLVEEDFEWVTDELIKVANSCCEGRVVSVLEGGYAIKGAHVSAFARSAQAHVRALLNGSRFARPYDQRYCEWESKLERDFLEKAKERQERKNKETLMQLYHGGGIDTGGAANDVPLPLASPSSIDVATAPMLGTPQLPVGTIAPDSAAPAAETPATGGGAVPASAASAVSAASAASA
;
A
#
# COMPACT_ATOMS: atom_id res chain seq x y z
N ALA A 1 29.75 -6.62 24.26
CA ALA A 1 30.78 -7.67 24.03
C ALA A 1 30.61 -8.73 25.11
N ALA A 2 30.66 -10.01 24.72
CA ALA A 2 30.09 -11.20 25.39
C ALA A 2 28.55 -11.29 25.20
N ALA A 3 27.97 -12.21 24.44
CA ALA A 3 28.41 -13.54 23.99
C ALA A 3 28.18 -13.73 22.48
N VAL A 4 29.25 -14.03 21.74
CA VAL A 4 29.20 -14.63 20.40
C VAL A 4 29.91 -15.97 20.56
N ASN A 5 29.14 -17.01 20.86
CA ASN A 5 29.60 -18.38 20.71
C ASN A 5 28.87 -18.96 19.49
N GLY A 6 29.64 -19.35 18.48
CA GLY A 6 29.18 -20.00 17.27
C GLY A 6 28.62 -21.40 17.54
N GLY A 7 27.38 -21.45 18.03
CA GLY A 7 26.57 -22.66 18.01
C GLY A 7 26.04 -22.90 16.61
N ALA A 8 26.14 -24.15 16.15
CA ALA A 8 25.41 -24.65 14.99
C ALA A 8 23.96 -24.16 15.05
N ALA A 9 23.43 -23.71 13.91
CA ALA A 9 22.04 -23.27 13.78
C ALA A 9 21.13 -24.31 14.44
N ALA A 10 20.46 -23.92 15.52
CA ALA A 10 19.46 -24.75 16.14
C ALA A 10 18.41 -25.10 15.07
N PRO A 11 17.86 -26.33 15.06
CA PRO A 11 16.75 -26.65 14.17
C PRO A 11 15.65 -25.63 14.42
N VAL A 12 15.15 -25.03 13.33
CA VAL A 12 14.11 -24.00 13.33
C VAL A 12 12.99 -24.48 14.27
N ALA A 13 12.81 -23.77 15.39
CA ALA A 13 11.61 -23.96 16.20
C ALA A 13 10.41 -23.83 15.26
N GLU A 14 9.37 -24.65 15.43
CA GLU A 14 8.10 -24.57 14.69
C GLU A 14 7.39 -23.24 15.04
N GLY A 15 8.01 -22.13 14.68
CA GLY A 15 7.65 -20.78 15.08
C GLY A 15 6.36 -20.40 14.40
N ARG A 16 5.36 -20.07 15.20
CA ARG A 16 4.05 -19.65 14.69
C ARG A 16 4.17 -18.30 13.99
N THR A 17 3.24 -18.00 13.09
CA THR A 17 3.06 -16.66 12.53
C THR A 17 2.71 -15.68 13.65
N ALA A 18 3.36 -14.51 13.67
CA ALA A 18 2.95 -13.41 14.55
C ALA A 18 2.18 -12.34 13.79
N ILE A 19 1.24 -11.69 14.48
CA ILE A 19 0.55 -10.49 14.01
C ILE A 19 0.91 -9.36 14.96
N LEU A 20 1.66 -8.39 14.45
CA LEU A 20 2.15 -7.25 15.21
C LEU A 20 1.37 -5.98 14.87
N SER A 21 1.12 -5.16 15.88
CA SER A 21 0.59 -3.81 15.72
C SER A 21 1.07 -2.93 16.87
N HIS A 22 0.47 -1.75 17.05
CA HIS A 22 0.60 -0.95 18.26
C HIS A 22 -0.65 -0.09 18.42
N PRO A 23 -1.15 0.17 19.65
CA PRO A 23 -2.34 1.00 19.88
C PRO A 23 -2.23 2.38 19.23
N LEU A 24 -1.04 3.01 19.28
CA LEU A 24 -0.79 4.33 18.69
C LEU A 24 -0.92 4.36 17.15
N CYS A 25 -0.84 3.22 16.46
CA CYS A 25 -1.15 3.15 15.02
C CYS A 25 -2.62 3.53 14.72
N ARG A 26 -3.50 3.47 15.73
CA ARG A 26 -4.89 3.94 15.65
C ARG A 26 -5.05 5.44 15.94
N GLU A 27 -4.02 6.10 16.48
CA GLU A 27 -4.03 7.52 16.82
C GLU A 27 -3.50 8.41 15.69
N HIS A 28 -3.06 7.81 14.57
CA HIS A 28 -2.91 8.54 13.31
C HIS A 28 -4.29 8.82 12.71
N PHE A 29 -4.79 10.04 12.99
CA PHE A 29 -6.02 10.58 12.43
C PHE A 29 -5.75 11.43 11.19
N THR A 30 -6.51 11.15 10.14
CA THR A 30 -6.53 11.86 8.84
C THR A 30 -7.79 12.70 8.65
N CYS A 31 -8.80 12.51 9.48
CA CYS A 31 -10.03 13.28 9.52
C CYS A 31 -10.73 13.14 10.89
N ALA A 32 -11.79 13.93 11.10
CA ALA A 32 -12.73 13.71 12.20
C ALA A 32 -13.48 12.37 12.03
N PRO A 33 -14.06 11.79 13.10
CA PRO A 33 -14.61 10.44 13.09
C PRO A 33 -15.93 10.40 12.30
N LEU A 34 -16.24 9.23 11.76
CA LEU A 34 -17.29 9.05 10.77
C LEU A 34 -18.56 8.49 11.42
N HIS A 35 -19.72 8.95 10.98
CA HIS A 35 -21.02 8.52 11.49
C HIS A 35 -21.88 7.90 10.38
N HIS A 36 -22.90 7.16 10.76
CA HIS A 36 -23.83 6.61 9.77
C HIS A 36 -24.55 7.76 9.04
N GLY A 37 -24.27 7.93 7.75
CA GLY A 37 -24.77 9.06 6.94
C GLY A 37 -23.82 10.28 6.86
N SER A 38 -22.60 10.20 7.42
CA SER A 38 -21.55 11.18 7.13
C SER A 38 -21.02 11.03 5.69
N ALA A 39 -20.30 12.04 5.22
CA ALA A 39 -19.51 11.91 3.99
C ALA A 39 -18.59 10.67 4.06
N ASP A 40 -18.29 10.09 2.89
CA ASP A 40 -17.41 8.93 2.83
C ASP A 40 -16.05 9.25 3.50
N PRO A 41 -15.50 8.32 4.32
CA PRO A 41 -14.16 8.45 4.89
C PRO A 41 -13.13 8.89 3.85
N PRO A 42 -12.08 9.65 4.23
CA PRO A 42 -10.86 9.60 3.45
C PRO A 42 -10.39 8.13 3.38
N PRO A 43 -9.86 7.69 2.23
CA PRO A 43 -9.31 6.35 2.03
C PRO A 43 -8.50 5.83 3.21
N GLU A 44 -7.46 6.59 3.58
CA GLU A 44 -6.57 6.28 4.68
C GLU A 44 -7.24 6.72 5.99
N ASN A 45 -7.77 5.75 6.76
CA ASN A 45 -8.43 6.04 8.03
C ASN A 45 -8.32 4.88 9.04
N VAL A 46 -8.57 5.18 10.32
CA VAL A 46 -8.39 4.24 11.44
C VAL A 46 -9.22 2.97 11.33
N ASN A 47 -10.36 3.00 10.62
CA ASN A 47 -11.23 1.82 10.52
C ASN A 47 -10.54 0.68 9.76
N ARG A 48 -9.53 0.96 8.92
CA ARG A 48 -8.69 -0.07 8.29
C ARG A 48 -8.05 -0.99 9.34
N LEU A 49 -7.48 -0.47 10.43
CA LEU A 49 -6.97 -1.33 11.50
C LEU A 49 -8.08 -1.95 12.35
N LYS A 50 -9.18 -1.23 12.57
CA LYS A 50 -10.31 -1.75 13.38
C LYS A 50 -10.91 -3.02 12.76
N VAL A 51 -11.17 -3.02 11.45
CA VAL A 51 -11.76 -4.19 10.77
C VAL A 51 -10.84 -5.41 10.77
N LEU A 52 -9.53 -5.21 10.97
CA LEU A 52 -8.57 -6.30 11.10
C LEU A 52 -8.41 -6.78 12.54
N LEU A 53 -8.31 -5.86 13.50
CA LEU A 53 -7.72 -6.15 14.82
C LEU A 53 -8.66 -6.03 16.02
N ASP A 54 -9.80 -5.34 15.90
CA ASP A 54 -10.66 -5.05 17.06
C ASP A 54 -11.31 -6.32 17.61
N TYR A 55 -11.03 -6.67 18.87
CA TYR A 55 -11.61 -7.86 19.47
C TYR A 55 -13.09 -7.62 19.84
N PRO A 56 -14.01 -8.58 19.59
CA PRO A 56 -13.82 -9.87 18.91
C PRO A 56 -14.09 -9.85 17.39
N ASN A 57 -14.42 -8.69 16.82
CA ASN A 57 -15.03 -8.57 15.49
C ASN A 57 -14.04 -8.38 14.32
N GLY A 58 -12.76 -8.14 14.61
CA GLY A 58 -11.71 -7.98 13.64
C GLY A 58 -11.44 -9.31 12.94
N VAL A 59 -11.28 -9.28 11.62
CA VAL A 59 -11.15 -10.51 10.82
C VAL A 59 -9.95 -11.36 11.25
N LEU A 60 -8.87 -10.73 11.73
CA LEU A 60 -7.68 -11.43 12.22
C LEU A 60 -7.86 -11.97 13.65
N ARG A 61 -8.93 -11.60 14.36
CA ARG A 61 -9.30 -12.19 15.65
C ARG A 61 -10.17 -13.45 15.51
N ALA A 62 -10.48 -13.86 14.29
CA ALA A 62 -11.24 -15.09 14.03
C ALA A 62 -10.51 -16.34 14.53
N GLY A 63 -11.27 -17.38 14.86
CA GLY A 63 -10.73 -18.63 15.44
C GLY A 63 -9.70 -19.34 14.56
N GLU A 64 -9.69 -19.11 13.24
CA GLU A 64 -8.67 -19.66 12.33
C GLU A 64 -7.25 -19.13 12.65
N PHE A 65 -7.15 -17.95 13.29
CA PHE A 65 -5.89 -17.33 13.70
C PHE A 65 -5.60 -17.49 15.20
N ALA A 66 -6.31 -18.40 15.89
CA ALA A 66 -6.11 -18.64 17.32
C ALA A 66 -4.68 -19.10 17.66
N GLU A 67 -3.96 -19.65 16.69
CA GLU A 67 -2.57 -20.07 16.86
C GLU A 67 -1.56 -18.96 16.53
N CYS A 68 -1.98 -17.85 15.91
CA CYS A 68 -1.11 -16.71 15.68
C CYS A 68 -0.73 -16.04 17.01
N GLU A 69 0.53 -15.64 17.14
CA GLU A 69 0.97 -14.82 18.27
C GLU A 69 0.60 -13.36 18.00
N PHE A 70 -0.23 -12.76 18.84
CA PHE A 70 -0.53 -11.34 18.75
C PHE A 70 0.32 -10.54 19.72
N SER A 71 0.88 -9.43 19.25
CA SER A 71 1.57 -8.46 20.08
C SER A 71 1.29 -7.04 19.59
N ASP A 72 1.14 -6.14 20.53
CA ASP A 72 0.82 -4.73 20.31
C ASP A 72 1.71 -3.78 21.14
N ASP A 73 2.81 -4.30 21.68
CA ASP A 73 3.75 -3.64 22.59
C ASP A 73 5.05 -3.21 21.91
N ALA A 74 5.05 -3.17 20.58
CA ALA A 74 6.21 -2.82 19.78
C ALA A 74 6.85 -1.49 20.19
N GLN A 75 8.16 -1.52 20.38
CA GLN A 75 8.93 -0.33 20.68
C GLN A 75 8.90 0.63 19.49
N ARG A 76 8.97 1.93 19.76
CA ARG A 76 9.16 2.92 18.69
C ARG A 76 10.50 2.72 17.99
N ALA A 77 10.53 2.90 16.68
CA ALA A 77 11.78 2.92 15.91
C ALA A 77 12.73 4.00 16.48
N SER A 78 14.01 3.65 16.60
CA SER A 78 15.01 4.62 17.04
C SER A 78 15.25 5.65 15.94
N LEU A 79 15.64 6.87 16.32
CA LEU A 79 15.97 7.88 15.31
C LEU A 79 17.12 7.42 14.40
N GLY A 80 18.08 6.65 14.95
CA GLY A 80 19.16 6.07 14.17
C GLY A 80 18.66 5.14 13.06
N ASP A 81 17.64 4.33 13.31
CA ASP A 81 17.05 3.43 12.30
C ASP A 81 16.30 4.22 11.24
N VAL A 82 15.56 5.26 11.65
CA VAL A 82 14.83 6.13 10.72
C VAL A 82 15.79 6.88 9.79
N VAL A 83 16.86 7.49 10.31
CA VAL A 83 17.76 8.35 9.50
C VAL A 83 18.74 7.58 8.60
N ARG A 84 18.83 6.24 8.77
CA ARG A 84 19.52 5.37 7.79
C ARG A 84 18.82 5.38 6.43
N VAL A 85 17.51 5.64 6.43
CA VAL A 85 16.69 5.69 5.22
C VAL A 85 16.28 7.12 4.89
N HIS A 86 15.79 7.86 5.87
CA HIS A 86 15.25 9.20 5.68
C HIS A 86 16.29 10.29 5.97
N ASP A 87 16.18 11.42 5.28
CA ASP A 87 16.95 12.61 5.61
C ASP A 87 16.44 13.25 6.90
N TRP A 88 17.38 13.67 7.75
CA TRP A 88 17.04 14.30 9.02
C TRP A 88 16.13 15.53 8.86
N ALA A 89 16.35 16.33 7.82
CA ALA A 89 15.52 17.50 7.55
C ALA A 89 14.04 17.13 7.32
N TYR A 90 13.78 16.04 6.59
CA TYR A 90 12.42 15.53 6.37
C TYR A 90 11.80 15.03 7.68
N VAL A 91 12.52 14.17 8.43
CA VAL A 91 12.05 13.63 9.71
C VAL A 91 11.75 14.75 10.71
N ARG A 92 12.62 15.76 10.77
CA ARG A 92 12.45 16.91 11.64
C ARG A 92 11.26 17.77 11.22
N ASN A 93 11.04 17.97 9.92
CA ASN A 93 9.88 18.69 9.41
C ASN A 93 8.58 17.97 9.80
N LEU A 94 8.49 16.66 9.60
CA LEU A 94 7.34 15.84 10.00
C LEU A 94 7.08 15.95 11.52
N GLN A 95 8.12 15.75 12.34
CA GLN A 95 8.04 15.90 13.79
C GLN A 95 7.51 17.28 14.20
N THR A 96 8.07 18.35 13.61
CA THR A 96 7.72 19.74 13.95
C THR A 96 6.28 20.07 13.55
N LYS A 97 5.85 19.66 12.35
CA LYS A 97 4.48 19.86 11.88
C LYS A 97 3.46 19.16 12.77
N CYS A 98 3.75 17.93 13.24
CA CYS A 98 2.85 17.23 14.16
C CYS A 98 2.78 17.90 15.54
N ALA A 99 3.92 18.38 16.06
CA ALA A 99 4.02 18.92 17.42
C ALA A 99 3.23 20.23 17.66
N VAL A 100 2.78 20.90 16.59
CA VAL A 100 2.00 22.15 16.66
C VAL A 100 0.50 21.95 16.36
N LEU A 101 0.05 20.70 16.27
CA LEU A 101 -1.35 20.37 16.07
C LEU A 101 -2.02 20.07 17.40
N HIS A 102 -3.33 20.33 17.46
CA HIS A 102 -4.11 19.98 18.63
C HIS A 102 -4.17 18.46 18.83
N ASP A 103 -3.89 18.04 20.07
CA ASP A 103 -3.77 16.64 20.46
C ASP A 103 -4.99 16.18 21.25
N PHE A 104 -5.97 15.63 20.52
CA PHE A 104 -7.19 15.09 21.12
C PHE A 104 -6.91 14.05 22.21
N CYS A 105 -5.85 13.24 22.04
CA CYS A 105 -5.53 12.19 23.00
C CYS A 105 -4.97 12.74 24.33
N ALA A 106 -4.41 13.96 24.34
CA ALA A 106 -3.79 14.53 25.54
C ALA A 106 -4.80 15.06 26.57
N ASP A 107 -5.89 15.69 26.11
CA ASP A 107 -6.92 16.26 27.00
C ASP A 107 -8.14 15.33 27.17
N GLY A 108 -8.06 14.12 26.60
CA GLY A 108 -9.15 13.14 26.62
C GLY A 108 -10.30 13.51 25.69
N SER A 109 -10.11 14.53 24.83
CA SER A 109 -11.09 14.84 23.81
C SER A 109 -11.06 13.81 22.68
N THR A 110 -12.09 13.81 21.86
CA THR A 110 -12.15 12.99 20.66
C THR A 110 -12.22 13.91 19.46
N PRO A 111 -11.75 13.48 18.27
CA PRO A 111 -11.92 14.29 17.07
C PRO A 111 -13.40 14.59 16.75
N GLU A 112 -14.36 13.88 17.37
CA GLU A 112 -15.82 14.17 17.35
C GLU A 112 -16.22 15.40 18.15
N MET A 113 -15.60 15.65 19.31
CA MET A 113 -15.99 16.75 20.21
C MET A 113 -15.59 18.14 19.69
N GLY A 114 -14.93 18.18 18.53
CA GLY A 114 -14.44 19.40 17.91
C GLY A 114 -13.22 19.96 18.61
N VAL A 115 -12.69 21.04 18.05
CA VAL A 115 -11.49 21.71 18.56
C VAL A 115 -11.94 22.76 19.58
N PRO A 116 -11.39 22.78 20.80
CA PRO A 116 -11.69 23.82 21.78
C PRO A 116 -11.44 25.23 21.22
N VAL A 117 -12.27 26.20 21.59
CA VAL A 117 -12.11 27.59 21.13
C VAL A 117 -10.73 28.11 21.55
N GLY A 118 -9.93 28.53 20.57
CA GLY A 118 -8.56 29.03 20.77
C GLY A 118 -7.47 27.94 20.74
N ALA A 119 -7.82 26.67 20.57
CA ALA A 119 -6.84 25.61 20.33
C ALA A 119 -6.33 25.63 18.87
N GLN A 120 -5.17 24.99 18.66
CA GLN A 120 -4.55 24.84 17.34
C GLN A 120 -5.42 23.99 16.40
N MET A 121 -5.16 24.11 15.09
CA MET A 121 -5.82 23.23 14.13
C MET A 121 -5.46 21.76 14.41
N PRO A 122 -6.41 20.82 14.28
CA PRO A 122 -6.20 19.42 14.64
C PRO A 122 -5.52 18.61 13.53
N PHE A 123 -5.63 19.08 12.29
CA PHE A 123 -5.13 18.42 11.10
C PHE A 123 -4.34 19.41 10.24
N ALA A 124 -3.32 18.90 9.57
CA ALA A 124 -2.59 19.61 8.54
C ALA A 124 -2.22 18.66 7.41
N HIS A 125 -1.90 19.23 6.25
CA HIS A 125 -1.35 18.48 5.13
C HIS A 125 0.18 18.45 5.22
N LEU A 126 0.78 17.27 5.17
CA LEU A 126 2.22 17.15 4.95
C LEU A 126 2.55 17.55 3.51
N ASP A 127 1.73 17.08 2.57
CA ASP A 127 1.76 17.23 1.11
C ASP A 127 0.34 17.13 0.52
N GLY A 128 0.19 16.87 -0.79
CA GLY A 128 -1.10 16.95 -1.49
C GLY A 128 -2.19 16.00 -0.97
N ASP A 129 -1.85 14.80 -0.51
CA ASP A 129 -2.84 13.80 -0.05
C ASP A 129 -2.60 13.26 1.38
N THR A 130 -1.44 13.54 1.98
CA THR A 130 -1.07 13.00 3.30
C THR A 130 -1.49 13.95 4.41
N VAL A 131 -2.65 13.66 5.03
CA VAL A 131 -3.13 14.39 6.21
C VAL A 131 -2.45 13.86 7.48
N ILE A 132 -2.02 14.77 8.35
CA ILE A 132 -1.37 14.48 9.62
C ILE A 132 -2.12 15.11 10.79
N SER A 133 -1.92 14.53 11.97
CA SER A 133 -2.45 14.95 13.28
C SER A 133 -1.35 14.91 14.34
N ALA A 134 -1.60 15.44 15.54
CA ALA A 134 -0.58 15.55 16.60
C ALA A 134 0.15 14.23 16.93
N ARG A 135 -0.58 13.10 16.91
CA ARG A 135 -0.07 11.76 17.23
C ARG A 135 0.57 11.04 16.04
N THR A 136 0.53 11.63 14.86
CA THR A 136 0.97 11.00 13.61
C THR A 136 2.45 10.63 13.61
N TYR A 137 3.32 11.52 14.10
CA TYR A 137 4.76 11.24 14.15
C TYR A 137 5.09 10.04 15.05
N GLU A 138 4.48 9.96 16.24
CA GLU A 138 4.67 8.81 17.13
C GLU A 138 4.06 7.53 16.56
N ALA A 139 2.88 7.63 15.93
CA ALA A 139 2.26 6.51 15.21
C ALA A 139 3.17 5.96 14.09
N ALA A 140 3.79 6.83 13.30
CA ALA A 140 4.75 6.45 12.27
C ALA A 140 5.99 5.75 12.85
N LEU A 141 6.52 6.24 13.97
CA LEU A 141 7.64 5.57 14.66
C LEU A 141 7.24 4.21 15.23
N ARG A 142 6.00 4.03 15.69
CA ARG A 142 5.48 2.74 16.16
C ARG A 142 5.21 1.79 15.00
N ALA A 143 4.70 2.27 13.88
CA ALA A 143 4.54 1.48 12.67
C ALA A 143 5.89 0.89 12.22
N ALA A 144 6.91 1.75 12.03
CA ALA A 144 8.25 1.29 11.69
C ALA A 144 8.86 0.38 12.77
N GLY A 145 8.61 0.69 14.05
CA GLY A 145 9.05 -0.11 15.19
C GLY A 145 8.46 -1.51 15.24
N SER A 146 7.18 -1.68 14.92
CA SER A 146 6.55 -3.00 14.78
C SER A 146 7.17 -3.83 13.65
N VAL A 147 7.63 -3.19 12.56
CA VAL A 147 8.33 -3.91 11.49
C VAL A 147 9.75 -4.30 11.89
N ILE A 148 10.48 -3.43 12.59
CA ILE A 148 11.78 -3.74 13.21
C ILE A 148 11.66 -4.94 14.15
N GLU A 149 10.65 -4.94 15.03
CA GLU A 149 10.39 -6.08 15.90
C GLU A 149 10.04 -7.35 15.10
N GLY A 150 9.31 -7.21 14.00
CA GLY A 150 9.07 -8.31 13.07
C GLY A 150 10.37 -8.95 12.58
N VAL A 151 11.35 -8.12 12.19
CA VAL A 151 12.70 -8.58 11.82
C VAL A 151 13.36 -9.29 13.00
N ASP A 152 13.35 -8.72 14.20
CA ASP A 152 13.96 -9.34 15.37
C ASP A 152 13.35 -10.72 15.67
N ARG A 153 12.03 -10.86 15.58
CA ARG A 153 11.33 -12.13 15.85
C ARG A 153 11.65 -13.22 14.83
N VAL A 154 11.76 -12.89 13.54
CA VAL A 154 12.16 -13.87 12.51
C VAL A 154 13.63 -14.23 12.60
N MET A 155 14.49 -13.26 12.92
CA MET A 155 15.92 -13.50 13.03
C MET A 155 16.28 -14.27 14.30
N SER A 156 15.55 -14.06 15.40
CA SER A 156 15.73 -14.84 16.64
C SER A 156 15.14 -16.24 16.56
N GLY A 157 14.36 -16.55 15.51
CA GLY A 157 13.62 -17.82 15.38
C GLY A 157 12.42 -17.94 16.32
N ARG A 158 11.94 -16.84 16.91
CA ARG A 158 10.74 -16.83 17.76
C ARG A 158 9.49 -17.09 16.93
N ASN A 159 9.42 -16.43 15.78
CA ASN A 159 8.36 -16.58 14.80
C ASN A 159 8.98 -16.91 13.46
N ARG A 160 8.34 -17.76 12.67
CA ARG A 160 8.85 -18.09 11.34
C ARG A 160 8.63 -16.94 10.37
N ASN A 161 7.45 -16.32 10.46
CA ASN A 161 7.06 -15.15 9.70
C ASN A 161 6.16 -14.24 10.52
N VAL A 162 6.00 -13.00 10.06
CA VAL A 162 5.29 -11.93 10.77
C VAL A 162 4.43 -11.13 9.79
N PHE A 163 3.22 -10.76 10.22
CA PHE A 163 2.40 -9.72 9.58
C PHE A 163 2.27 -8.51 10.49
N CYS A 164 2.76 -7.35 10.05
CA CYS A 164 2.68 -6.07 10.74
C CYS A 164 1.44 -5.31 10.25
N ALA A 165 0.35 -5.38 11.01
CA ALA A 165 -0.87 -4.63 10.79
C ALA A 165 -0.71 -3.21 11.36
N VAL A 166 -0.06 -2.34 10.59
CA VAL A 166 0.35 -0.99 11.02
C VAL A 166 -0.30 0.11 10.19
N ARG A 167 -0.35 1.32 10.76
CA ARG A 167 -0.69 2.58 10.10
C ARG A 167 0.10 3.70 10.77
N PRO A 168 0.63 4.68 10.04
CA PRO A 168 0.53 4.92 8.58
C PRO A 168 1.33 3.92 7.70
N PRO A 169 1.00 3.82 6.38
CA PRO A 169 1.80 3.08 5.39
C PRO A 169 3.14 3.78 5.10
N GLY A 170 3.98 3.17 4.24
CA GLY A 170 5.34 3.63 4.00
C GLY A 170 5.89 3.58 2.57
N HIS A 171 5.37 2.76 1.67
CA HIS A 171 6.06 2.45 0.41
C HIS A 171 6.22 3.61 -0.61
N HIS A 172 5.45 4.70 -0.48
CA HIS A 172 5.60 5.93 -1.27
C HIS A 172 6.57 6.96 -0.66
N ALA A 173 7.00 6.79 0.60
CA ALA A 173 7.92 7.71 1.24
C ALA A 173 9.36 7.43 0.79
N GLY A 174 9.91 8.31 -0.04
CA GLY A 174 11.35 8.34 -0.35
C GLY A 174 12.16 8.97 0.77
N MET A 175 13.47 9.13 0.56
CA MET A 175 14.41 9.68 1.54
C MET A 175 13.99 11.06 2.09
N ARG A 176 13.34 11.89 1.25
CA ARG A 176 12.91 13.25 1.60
C ARG A 176 11.38 13.39 1.65
N GLY A 177 10.65 12.28 1.71
CA GLY A 177 9.20 12.24 1.58
C GLY A 177 8.78 12.03 0.13
N VAL A 178 8.17 13.05 -0.49
CA VAL A 178 7.59 12.98 -1.84
C VAL A 178 8.63 12.58 -2.89
N VAL A 179 8.26 11.65 -3.76
CA VAL A 179 9.08 11.19 -4.90
C VAL A 179 8.43 11.57 -6.22
N THR A 180 9.11 12.39 -7.01
CA THR A 180 8.66 12.82 -8.35
C THR A 180 9.07 11.83 -9.43
N ASN A 181 8.38 11.86 -10.57
CA ASN A 181 8.76 11.11 -11.76
C ASN A 181 8.30 11.82 -13.03
N ASP A 182 8.84 11.43 -14.18
CA ASP A 182 8.59 12.09 -15.46
C ASP A 182 7.12 12.07 -15.93
N ASN A 183 6.30 11.15 -15.41
CA ASN A 183 4.86 11.12 -15.70
C ASN A 183 4.03 11.97 -14.72
N ASP A 184 4.58 12.35 -13.56
CA ASP A 184 3.89 13.18 -12.57
C ASP A 184 4.84 14.04 -11.72
N ASP A 185 4.98 15.31 -12.13
CA ASP A 185 5.83 16.30 -11.48
C ASP A 185 5.37 16.70 -10.06
N SER A 186 4.09 16.45 -9.69
CA SER A 186 3.62 16.65 -8.30
C SER A 186 4.27 15.69 -7.30
N GLY A 187 4.69 14.52 -7.81
CA GLY A 187 5.27 13.44 -7.02
C GLY A 187 4.27 12.68 -6.16
N SER A 188 4.71 11.52 -5.69
CA SER A 188 3.88 10.63 -4.89
C SER A 188 3.79 11.09 -3.44
N HIS A 189 2.56 11.17 -2.96
CA HIS A 189 2.19 11.49 -1.60
C HIS A 189 1.71 10.21 -0.88
N GLY A 190 0.67 9.54 -1.40
CA GLY A 190 0.34 8.13 -1.14
C GLY A 190 0.12 7.79 0.34
N PHE A 191 -0.24 8.79 1.16
CA PHE A 191 -0.44 8.69 2.60
C PHE A 191 0.77 8.20 3.43
N CYS A 192 1.94 8.06 2.80
CA CYS A 192 3.11 7.43 3.40
C CYS A 192 3.96 8.44 4.15
N LEU A 193 4.43 8.06 5.34
CA LEU A 193 5.15 8.98 6.24
C LEU A 193 6.59 8.54 6.53
N LEU A 194 6.79 7.26 6.78
CA LEU A 194 8.12 6.67 6.91
C LEU A 194 8.12 5.38 6.13
N ASN A 195 9.17 5.16 5.34
CA ASN A 195 9.36 3.91 4.60
C ASN A 195 9.61 2.73 5.55
N ASN A 196 8.53 2.10 6.00
CA ASN A 196 8.56 1.04 7.01
C ASN A 196 9.42 -0.15 6.57
N VAL A 197 9.24 -0.63 5.34
CA VAL A 197 10.00 -1.75 4.77
C VAL A 197 11.46 -1.39 4.51
N GLY A 198 11.75 -0.17 4.04
CA GLY A 198 13.11 0.32 3.85
C GLY A 198 13.87 0.42 5.18
N ILE A 199 13.23 0.94 6.23
CA ILE A 199 13.80 1.02 7.58
C ILE A 199 14.11 -0.38 8.11
N ALA A 200 13.19 -1.32 7.94
CA ALA A 200 13.37 -2.70 8.36
C ALA A 200 14.50 -3.41 7.57
N ALA A 201 14.62 -3.17 6.27
CA ALA A 201 15.69 -3.71 5.44
C ALA A 201 17.07 -3.19 5.88
N ALA A 202 17.18 -1.87 6.07
CA ALA A 202 18.38 -1.22 6.57
C ALA A 202 18.77 -1.73 7.96
N TYR A 203 17.77 -1.87 8.86
CA TYR A 203 17.95 -2.42 10.19
C TYR A 203 18.45 -3.88 10.13
N ALA A 204 17.82 -4.73 9.32
CA ALA A 204 18.21 -6.13 9.16
C ALA A 204 19.65 -6.27 8.67
N ARG A 205 20.00 -5.55 7.58
CA ARG A 205 21.37 -5.51 7.03
C ARG A 205 22.38 -5.03 8.06
N HIS A 206 22.04 -4.03 8.88
CA HIS A 206 22.98 -3.43 9.83
C HIS A 206 23.15 -4.26 11.11
N VAL A 207 22.05 -4.59 11.79
CA VAL A 207 22.05 -5.25 13.10
C VAL A 207 22.35 -6.74 12.96
N TYR A 208 21.85 -7.37 11.89
CA TYR A 208 22.05 -8.79 11.61
C TYR A 208 23.07 -9.03 10.49
N ARG A 209 24.01 -8.11 10.22
CA ARG A 209 25.06 -8.23 9.17
C ARG A 209 25.87 -9.54 9.12
N GLY A 210 25.87 -10.32 10.20
CA GLY A 210 26.50 -11.65 10.24
C GLY A 210 25.59 -12.82 9.82
N ARG A 211 24.29 -12.55 9.57
CA ARG A 211 23.24 -13.53 9.23
C ARG A 211 22.33 -13.06 8.09
N VAL A 212 22.27 -11.77 7.82
CA VAL A 212 21.51 -11.15 6.73
C VAL A 212 22.50 -10.42 5.84
N ASP A 213 22.94 -11.08 4.78
CA ASP A 213 23.69 -10.44 3.72
C ASP A 213 22.73 -9.90 2.66
N LYS A 214 21.72 -10.65 2.24
CA LYS A 214 20.79 -10.23 1.17
C LYS A 214 19.35 -10.04 1.66
N VAL A 215 18.73 -8.93 1.28
CA VAL A 215 17.31 -8.65 1.56
C VAL A 215 16.54 -8.46 0.26
N ALA A 216 15.43 -9.17 0.11
CA ALA A 216 14.46 -8.90 -0.96
C ALA A 216 13.25 -8.16 -0.38
N ILE A 217 12.86 -7.05 -1.01
CA ILE A 217 11.65 -6.30 -0.73
C ILE A 217 10.71 -6.53 -1.91
N VAL A 218 9.52 -7.06 -1.65
CA VAL A 218 8.53 -7.41 -2.67
C VAL A 218 7.26 -6.63 -2.41
N ASP A 219 6.85 -5.81 -3.36
CA ASP A 219 5.69 -4.95 -3.29
C ASP A 219 4.60 -5.42 -4.25
N PHE A 220 3.45 -5.82 -3.68
CA PHE A 220 2.25 -6.16 -4.46
C PHE A 220 1.11 -5.16 -4.27
N ASP A 221 1.33 -4.07 -3.55
CA ASP A 221 0.40 -2.94 -3.56
C ASP A 221 0.16 -2.52 -5.01
N VAL A 222 -1.07 -2.15 -5.35
CA VAL A 222 -1.39 -1.83 -6.74
C VAL A 222 -0.71 -0.54 -7.19
N HIS A 223 -0.32 0.33 -6.25
CA HIS A 223 0.49 1.50 -6.55
C HIS A 223 1.96 1.15 -6.55
N HIS A 224 2.70 1.80 -7.45
CA HIS A 224 4.13 1.63 -7.47
C HIS A 224 4.76 2.12 -6.15
N GLY A 225 5.50 1.24 -5.46
CA GLY A 225 6.30 1.55 -4.28
C GLY A 225 7.53 2.43 -4.57
N ASN A 226 7.32 3.53 -5.29
CA ASN A 226 8.34 4.42 -5.82
C ASN A 226 9.19 5.10 -4.74
N GLY A 227 8.65 5.28 -3.53
CA GLY A 227 9.43 5.71 -2.36
C GLY A 227 10.46 4.68 -1.94
N THR A 228 10.07 3.41 -1.92
CA THR A 228 10.97 2.29 -1.63
C THR A 228 12.01 2.11 -2.72
N GLU A 229 11.61 2.26 -3.98
CA GLU A 229 12.55 2.27 -5.10
C GLU A 229 13.58 3.40 -4.97
N GLU A 230 13.16 4.63 -4.70
CA GLU A 230 14.05 5.79 -4.53
C GLU A 230 15.06 5.55 -3.40
N VAL A 231 14.59 4.99 -2.28
CA VAL A 231 15.44 4.57 -1.15
C VAL A 231 16.50 3.55 -1.59
N VAL A 232 16.13 2.56 -2.41
CA VAL A 232 17.06 1.54 -2.91
C VAL A 232 18.02 2.09 -3.95
N ARG A 233 17.58 3.00 -4.84
CA ARG A 233 18.46 3.70 -5.79
C ARG A 233 19.53 4.52 -5.08
N ASN A 234 19.20 5.12 -3.94
CA ASN A 234 20.12 5.91 -3.11
C ASN A 234 21.21 5.09 -2.40
N LEU A 235 21.20 3.75 -2.48
CA LEU A 235 22.33 2.92 -2.05
C LEU A 235 23.57 3.13 -2.91
N VAL A 236 23.38 3.59 -4.16
CA VAL A 236 24.46 3.98 -5.06
C VAL A 236 24.71 5.49 -4.96
N PRO A 237 25.97 5.94 -4.92
CA PRO A 237 26.29 7.36 -5.02
C PRO A 237 25.78 7.94 -6.35
N THR A 238 24.83 8.86 -6.25
CA THR A 238 24.30 9.64 -7.37
C THR A 238 24.38 11.12 -7.03
N HIS A 239 24.07 11.99 -8.00
CA HIS A 239 23.98 13.43 -7.77
C HIS A 239 22.78 13.99 -8.50
N GLU A 240 22.16 15.01 -7.91
CA GLU A 240 21.14 15.83 -8.54
C GLU A 240 21.68 17.22 -8.80
N GLU A 241 21.37 17.76 -9.97
CA GLU A 241 21.65 19.14 -10.33
C GLU A 241 20.35 19.93 -10.33
N TYR A 242 20.30 20.98 -9.52
CA TYR A 242 19.20 21.92 -9.47
C TYR A 242 19.60 23.20 -10.19
N GLU A 243 18.84 23.55 -11.22
CA GLU A 243 19.01 24.83 -11.90
C GLU A 243 18.02 25.85 -11.33
N MET A 244 18.54 26.87 -10.64
CA MET A 244 17.75 28.02 -10.18
C MET A 244 17.96 29.18 -11.14
N LYS A 245 16.89 29.59 -11.82
CA LYS A 245 16.88 30.75 -12.70
C LYS A 245 16.25 31.95 -12.00
N THR A 246 16.98 33.06 -11.99
CA THR A 246 16.47 34.38 -11.64
C THR A 246 16.52 35.26 -12.90
N PRO A 247 15.80 36.39 -12.94
CA PRO A 247 15.91 37.32 -14.08
C PRO A 247 17.33 37.82 -14.38
N MET A 248 18.26 37.75 -13.41
CA MET A 248 19.61 38.31 -13.52
C MET A 248 20.73 37.26 -13.58
N ALA A 249 20.46 36.00 -13.22
CA ALA A 249 21.46 34.94 -13.17
C ALA A 249 20.79 33.55 -13.15
N SER A 250 21.52 32.56 -13.68
CA SER A 250 21.20 31.14 -13.49
C SER A 250 22.28 30.52 -12.61
N VAL A 251 21.86 29.79 -11.57
CA VAL A 251 22.76 29.08 -10.63
C VAL A 251 22.45 27.60 -10.75
N SER A 252 23.46 26.78 -11.03
CA SER A 252 23.36 25.33 -10.89
C SER A 252 23.93 24.91 -9.54
N MET A 253 23.16 24.13 -8.78
CA MET A 253 23.57 23.56 -7.51
C MET A 253 23.54 22.04 -7.63
N ARG A 254 24.70 21.41 -7.41
CA ARG A 254 24.81 19.95 -7.38
C ARG A 254 24.75 19.45 -5.94
N THR A 255 23.88 18.49 -5.66
CA THR A 255 23.83 17.79 -4.38
C THR A 255 24.06 16.31 -4.57
N GLU A 256 24.95 15.72 -3.77
CA GLU A 256 25.18 14.28 -3.77
C GLU A 256 24.03 13.56 -3.03
N LYS A 257 23.58 12.45 -3.60
CA LYS A 257 22.59 11.52 -3.04
C LYS A 257 23.26 10.18 -2.80
N TRP A 258 23.50 9.85 -1.53
CA TRP A 258 24.07 8.57 -1.15
C TRP A 258 23.72 8.23 0.31
N LYS A 259 23.08 7.09 0.52
CA LYS A 259 22.76 6.55 1.85
C LYS A 259 22.98 5.03 1.90
N PRO A 260 24.24 4.56 2.02
CA PRO A 260 24.48 3.14 2.26
C PRO A 260 23.94 2.74 3.63
N TRP A 261 23.42 1.52 3.75
CA TRP A 261 22.87 0.98 5.00
C TRP A 261 23.95 0.31 5.86
N LEU A 262 24.89 -0.37 5.20
CA LEU A 262 26.02 -1.03 5.81
C LEU A 262 27.34 -0.59 5.15
N ASN A 263 27.46 -0.67 3.83
CA ASN A 263 28.71 -0.39 3.10
C ASN A 263 28.46 -0.23 1.58
N GLU A 264 29.53 -0.05 0.80
CA GLU A 264 29.49 0.14 -0.65
C GLU A 264 28.95 -1.06 -1.46
N GLU A 265 28.83 -2.24 -0.84
CA GLU A 265 28.28 -3.44 -1.49
C GLU A 265 26.75 -3.51 -1.42
N ASP A 266 26.09 -2.68 -0.62
CA ASP A 266 24.63 -2.69 -0.46
C ASP A 266 23.82 -2.76 -1.78
N PRO A 267 24.23 -2.09 -2.88
CA PRO A 267 23.53 -2.20 -4.16
C PRO A 267 23.41 -3.62 -4.72
N ASP A 268 24.32 -4.53 -4.39
CA ASP A 268 24.29 -5.94 -4.81
C ASP A 268 23.58 -6.85 -3.80
N LYS A 269 23.20 -6.29 -2.65
CA LYS A 269 22.67 -7.00 -1.47
C LYS A 269 21.20 -6.70 -1.22
N VAL A 270 20.60 -5.82 -2.01
CA VAL A 270 19.19 -5.44 -1.88
C VAL A 270 18.50 -5.63 -3.23
N LEU A 271 17.43 -6.41 -3.24
CA LEU A 271 16.54 -6.56 -4.39
C LEU A 271 15.20 -5.91 -4.02
N PHE A 272 14.76 -4.93 -4.79
CA PHE A 272 13.42 -4.39 -4.76
C PHE A 272 12.64 -4.89 -5.97
N VAL A 273 11.40 -5.30 -5.73
CA VAL A 273 10.46 -5.70 -6.75
C VAL A 273 9.13 -5.01 -6.51
N SER A 274 8.52 -4.44 -7.54
CA SER A 274 7.15 -3.94 -7.47
C SER A 274 6.31 -4.45 -8.62
N SER A 275 5.11 -4.97 -8.30
CA SER A 275 4.07 -5.30 -9.27
C SER A 275 2.88 -4.37 -9.07
N HIS A 276 2.66 -3.45 -10.01
CA HIS A 276 1.73 -2.33 -9.81
C HIS A 276 1.01 -1.98 -11.10
N GLY A 277 -0.05 -1.18 -10.99
CA GLY A 277 -0.71 -0.59 -12.13
C GLY A 277 0.12 0.51 -12.77
N TYR A 278 0.10 0.58 -14.10
CA TYR A 278 0.87 1.56 -14.84
C TYR A 278 0.07 2.13 -16.02
N GLY A 279 0.15 3.44 -16.20
CA GLY A 279 -0.43 4.16 -17.33
C GLY A 279 0.17 5.57 -17.43
N LYS A 280 0.52 6.01 -18.64
CA LYS A 280 1.15 7.32 -18.86
C LYS A 280 0.13 8.45 -18.74
N LYS A 281 0.51 9.52 -18.03
CA LYS A 281 -0.25 10.77 -17.99
C LYS A 281 -0.17 11.44 -19.36
N SER A 282 -1.32 11.86 -19.90
CA SER A 282 -1.40 12.55 -21.19
C SER A 282 -2.52 13.58 -21.13
N GLU A 283 -2.21 14.83 -21.47
CA GLU A 283 -3.19 15.91 -21.54
C GLU A 283 -4.32 15.60 -22.55
N GLU A 284 -3.98 14.92 -23.65
CA GLU A 284 -4.94 14.55 -24.70
C GLU A 284 -5.92 13.47 -24.25
N LEU A 285 -5.46 12.57 -23.37
CA LEU A 285 -6.24 11.44 -22.89
C LEU A 285 -6.81 11.67 -21.49
N GLU A 286 -6.64 12.87 -20.90
CA GLU A 286 -7.05 13.18 -19.53
C GLU A 286 -8.53 12.84 -19.26
N HIS A 287 -9.35 12.94 -20.32
CA HIS A 287 -10.78 12.75 -20.30
C HIS A 287 -11.20 11.27 -20.47
N VAL A 288 -10.25 10.40 -20.79
CA VAL A 288 -10.48 8.96 -20.96
C VAL A 288 -10.31 8.28 -19.59
N PRO A 289 -11.37 7.66 -19.03
CA PRO A 289 -11.27 6.99 -17.74
C PRO A 289 -10.16 5.93 -17.75
N GLY A 290 -9.30 5.96 -16.73
CA GLY A 290 -8.19 5.04 -16.57
C GLY A 290 -6.97 5.32 -17.45
N HIS A 291 -6.91 6.34 -18.30
CA HIS A 291 -5.74 6.55 -19.19
C HIS A 291 -4.36 6.59 -18.49
N TRP A 292 -4.33 6.98 -17.22
CA TRP A 292 -3.15 6.95 -16.36
C TRP A 292 -3.45 6.23 -15.04
N PHE A 293 -2.40 5.74 -14.40
CA PHE A 293 -2.48 5.13 -13.08
C PHE A 293 -1.45 5.77 -12.16
N TYR A 294 -1.88 6.26 -10.99
CA TYR A 294 -1.02 6.91 -10.02
C TYR A 294 -0.04 5.90 -9.36
N PRO A 295 1.22 6.26 -9.07
CA PRO A 295 1.89 7.56 -9.29
C PRO A 295 2.47 7.73 -10.70
N GLY A 296 2.20 6.81 -11.62
CA GLY A 296 2.69 6.88 -13.00
C GLY A 296 4.17 6.55 -13.15
N SER A 297 4.86 6.04 -12.13
CA SER A 297 6.24 5.55 -12.23
C SER A 297 6.29 4.02 -12.30
N GLY A 298 7.49 3.45 -12.51
CA GLY A 298 7.69 2.00 -12.52
C GLY A 298 7.29 1.32 -13.84
N SER A 299 7.55 1.97 -14.98
CA SER A 299 7.31 1.35 -16.28
C SER A 299 7.99 -0.01 -16.37
N THR A 300 7.35 -1.01 -16.99
CA THR A 300 7.90 -2.38 -17.04
C THR A 300 9.33 -2.39 -17.57
N CYS A 301 10.30 -2.75 -16.73
CA CYS A 301 11.72 -2.79 -17.09
C CYS A 301 12.20 -4.18 -17.55
N VAL A 302 11.32 -5.19 -17.51
CA VAL A 302 11.59 -6.56 -18.01
C VAL A 302 10.56 -6.96 -19.07
N PRO A 303 10.98 -7.20 -20.33
CA PRO A 303 10.06 -7.75 -21.32
C PRO A 303 9.59 -9.15 -20.86
N PRO A 304 8.36 -9.59 -21.17
CA PRO A 304 7.83 -10.91 -20.79
C PRO A 304 8.61 -12.16 -21.26
N GLY A 305 9.79 -11.99 -21.85
CA GLY A 305 10.65 -13.06 -22.36
C GLY A 305 12.13 -12.85 -22.00
N GLY A 306 12.44 -12.60 -20.73
CA GLY A 306 13.83 -12.51 -20.24
C GLY A 306 14.69 -13.70 -20.69
N SER A 307 15.48 -13.50 -21.75
CA SER A 307 16.59 -14.33 -22.23
C SER A 307 16.32 -15.77 -22.67
N ASP A 308 15.12 -16.12 -23.15
CA ASP A 308 14.90 -17.38 -23.87
C ASP A 308 15.25 -17.21 -25.38
N PRO A 309 16.25 -17.94 -25.93
CA PRO A 309 16.61 -17.90 -27.34
C PRO A 309 15.50 -18.36 -28.31
N SER A 310 14.39 -18.90 -27.80
CA SER A 310 13.25 -19.38 -28.60
C SER A 310 12.12 -18.36 -28.82
N THR A 311 12.24 -17.15 -28.23
CA THR A 311 11.19 -16.12 -28.30
C THR A 311 11.10 -15.48 -29.68
N THR A 312 9.92 -15.46 -30.32
CA THR A 312 9.75 -14.88 -31.66
C THR A 312 9.40 -13.38 -31.61
N PRO A 313 9.65 -12.60 -32.68
CA PRO A 313 9.27 -11.18 -32.74
C PRO A 313 7.75 -10.90 -32.60
N GLU A 314 6.91 -11.91 -32.87
CA GLU A 314 5.46 -11.83 -32.70
C GLU A 314 5.06 -12.00 -31.23
N ASP A 315 5.75 -12.88 -30.49
CA ASP A 315 5.59 -13.02 -29.03
C ASP A 315 5.98 -11.75 -28.29
N VAL A 316 7.04 -11.06 -28.76
CA VAL A 316 7.48 -9.76 -28.20
C VAL A 316 6.42 -8.67 -28.42
N ARG A 317 5.80 -8.61 -29.60
CA ARG A 317 4.73 -7.63 -29.89
C ARG A 317 3.42 -7.91 -29.16
N ALA A 318 3.07 -9.18 -28.95
CA ALA A 318 1.91 -9.54 -28.12
C ALA A 318 2.17 -9.20 -26.64
N ALA A 319 3.39 -9.48 -26.16
CA ALA A 319 3.86 -9.15 -24.83
C ALA A 319 3.93 -7.64 -24.54
N GLU A 320 4.31 -6.81 -25.53
CA GLU A 320 4.27 -5.33 -25.47
C GLU A 320 2.84 -4.77 -25.31
N SER A 321 1.80 -5.55 -25.67
CA SER A 321 0.40 -5.15 -25.47
C SER A 321 -0.17 -5.50 -24.08
N ASP A 322 0.46 -6.45 -23.39
CA ASP A 322 0.03 -6.95 -22.07
C ASP A 322 0.71 -6.23 -20.90
N TYR A 323 1.91 -5.70 -21.11
CA TYR A 323 2.71 -4.97 -20.11
C TYR A 323 3.09 -3.62 -20.70
N LEU A 324 2.69 -2.53 -20.04
CA LEU A 324 2.92 -1.18 -20.57
C LEU A 324 4.28 -0.66 -20.06
N GLY A 325 5.17 -0.33 -21.00
CA GLY A 325 6.46 0.27 -20.67
C GLY A 325 7.45 0.20 -21.84
N GLY A 326 8.16 1.30 -22.09
CA GLY A 326 9.36 1.30 -22.92
C GLY A 326 10.57 1.07 -22.02
N TYR A 327 11.64 0.49 -22.57
CA TYR A 327 12.93 0.41 -21.90
C TYR A 327 13.51 1.83 -21.77
N GLU A 328 13.20 2.53 -20.67
CA GLU A 328 13.86 3.79 -20.35
C GLU A 328 15.28 3.50 -19.84
N SER A 329 16.18 4.48 -20.05
CA SER A 329 17.64 4.41 -19.95
C SER A 329 18.21 4.02 -18.58
N GLU A 330 17.81 2.92 -17.99
CA GLU A 330 18.34 2.53 -16.70
C GLU A 330 19.76 2.00 -16.85
N THR A 331 20.64 2.41 -15.92
CA THR A 331 22.01 1.92 -15.88
C THR A 331 22.00 0.39 -15.73
N ARG A 332 23.00 -0.28 -16.31
CA ARG A 332 23.13 -1.75 -16.20
C ARG A 332 23.14 -2.25 -14.74
N ALA A 333 23.47 -1.38 -13.77
CA ALA A 333 23.50 -1.69 -12.35
C ALA A 333 22.09 -1.70 -11.70
N ASP A 334 21.18 -0.81 -12.10
CA ASP A 334 19.81 -0.76 -11.56
C ASP A 334 19.01 -2.02 -11.91
N LYS A 335 19.18 -2.52 -13.15
CA LYS A 335 18.51 -3.74 -13.65
C LYS A 335 18.66 -4.98 -12.79
N HIS A 336 19.73 -5.05 -12.00
CA HIS A 336 20.02 -6.23 -11.18
C HIS A 336 19.36 -6.21 -9.80
N ARG A 337 18.96 -5.01 -9.33
CA ARG A 337 18.46 -4.75 -7.97
C ARG A 337 17.05 -4.18 -7.92
N ILE A 338 16.54 -3.61 -9.00
CA ILE A 338 15.17 -3.10 -9.11
C ILE A 338 14.46 -3.87 -10.21
N LEU A 339 13.24 -4.29 -9.93
CA LEU A 339 12.39 -5.02 -10.86
C LEU A 339 10.97 -4.45 -10.81
N ASP A 340 10.61 -3.70 -11.83
CA ASP A 340 9.28 -3.12 -11.98
C ASP A 340 8.48 -3.88 -13.01
N LEU A 341 7.30 -4.31 -12.57
CA LEU A 341 6.29 -4.97 -13.37
C LEU A 341 5.06 -4.05 -13.45
N GLY A 342 5.13 -3.08 -14.36
CA GLY A 342 4.03 -2.16 -14.67
C GLY A 342 2.93 -2.84 -15.48
N LEU A 343 1.85 -3.20 -14.82
CA LEU A 343 0.69 -3.86 -15.40
C LEU A 343 -0.23 -2.83 -16.03
N GLY A 344 -0.50 -2.97 -17.32
CA GLY A 344 -1.26 -1.99 -18.08
C GLY A 344 -2.78 -2.04 -17.91
N LEU A 345 -3.44 -1.04 -18.51
CA LEU A 345 -4.89 -0.91 -18.53
C LEU A 345 -5.59 -2.06 -19.25
N ALA A 346 -6.51 -2.73 -18.54
CA ALA A 346 -7.42 -3.71 -19.13
C ALA A 346 -8.54 -3.01 -19.90
N THR A 347 -8.24 -2.34 -21.02
CA THR A 347 -9.31 -1.80 -21.87
C THR A 347 -9.98 -2.96 -22.62
N ARG A 348 -11.23 -3.31 -22.24
CA ARG A 348 -12.13 -4.24 -22.94
C ARG A 348 -11.74 -5.73 -22.96
N GLU A 349 -11.15 -6.24 -21.89
CA GLU A 349 -10.70 -7.64 -21.85
C GLU A 349 -11.71 -8.63 -21.25
N VAL A 350 -11.50 -9.91 -21.59
CA VAL A 350 -12.21 -11.03 -20.98
C VAL A 350 -11.96 -11.03 -19.47
N SER A 351 -13.02 -11.23 -18.69
CA SER A 351 -12.93 -11.32 -17.23
C SER A 351 -11.82 -12.30 -16.80
N GLY A 352 -10.90 -11.83 -15.95
CA GLY A 352 -9.78 -12.62 -15.44
C GLY A 352 -8.44 -12.41 -16.16
N THR A 353 -8.39 -11.69 -17.28
CA THR A 353 -7.13 -11.45 -18.03
C THR A 353 -6.12 -10.65 -17.20
N ALA A 354 -6.53 -9.54 -16.59
CA ALA A 354 -5.67 -8.74 -15.72
C ALA A 354 -5.11 -9.52 -14.51
N ARG A 355 -5.96 -10.37 -13.90
CA ARG A 355 -5.55 -11.27 -12.81
C ARG A 355 -4.50 -12.27 -13.26
N ASN A 356 -4.66 -12.85 -14.45
CA ASN A 356 -3.68 -13.77 -15.00
C ASN A 356 -2.38 -13.05 -15.37
N ARG A 357 -2.40 -11.82 -15.89
CA ARG A 357 -1.16 -11.03 -16.11
C ARG A 357 -0.39 -10.81 -14.82
N PHE A 358 -1.07 -10.44 -13.74
CA PHE A 358 -0.47 -10.35 -12.41
C PHE A 358 0.20 -11.67 -12.02
N ARG A 359 -0.53 -12.78 -12.07
CA ARG A 359 0.01 -14.11 -11.70
C ARG A 359 1.16 -14.56 -12.60
N ASP A 360 1.03 -14.37 -13.91
CA ASP A 360 2.06 -14.75 -14.89
C ASP A 360 3.33 -13.90 -14.74
N GLY A 361 3.19 -12.60 -14.45
CA GLY A 361 4.33 -11.75 -14.12
C GLY A 361 5.10 -12.26 -12.90
N TYR A 362 4.38 -12.73 -11.87
CA TYR A 362 5.02 -13.40 -10.75
C TYR A 362 5.73 -14.69 -11.14
N ARG A 363 5.03 -15.61 -11.82
CA ARG A 363 5.56 -16.93 -12.20
C ARG A 363 6.76 -16.85 -13.15
N LYS A 364 6.73 -15.93 -14.10
CA LYS A 364 7.71 -15.84 -15.20
C LYS A 364 8.85 -14.87 -14.92
N VAL A 365 8.62 -13.85 -14.10
CA VAL A 365 9.57 -12.75 -13.92
C VAL A 365 10.02 -12.64 -12.46
N ILE A 366 9.10 -12.39 -11.54
CA ILE A 366 9.43 -12.02 -10.16
C ILE A 366 9.99 -13.21 -9.36
N LEU A 367 9.27 -14.33 -9.30
CA LEU A 367 9.66 -15.47 -8.47
C LEU A 367 11.01 -16.07 -8.89
N PRO A 368 11.29 -16.30 -10.20
CA PRO A 368 12.61 -16.74 -10.64
C PRO A 368 13.73 -15.77 -10.25
N ARG A 369 13.44 -14.46 -10.29
CA ARG A 369 14.42 -13.41 -9.94
C ARG A 369 14.75 -13.40 -8.46
N ILE A 370 13.75 -13.50 -7.58
CA ILE A 370 13.97 -13.58 -6.14
C ILE A 370 14.75 -14.86 -5.79
N MET A 371 14.39 -15.99 -6.40
CA MET A 371 15.11 -17.26 -6.22
C MET A 371 16.56 -17.20 -6.67
N ALA A 372 16.85 -16.59 -7.82
CA ALA A 372 18.21 -16.39 -8.31
C ALA A 372 19.02 -15.43 -7.41
N PHE A 373 18.36 -14.42 -6.85
CA PHE A 373 18.97 -13.50 -5.89
C PHE A 373 19.34 -14.20 -4.58
N ASN A 374 18.53 -15.18 -4.17
CA ASN A 374 18.70 -16.01 -2.97
C ASN A 374 18.83 -15.17 -1.68
N PRO A 375 17.75 -14.48 -1.26
CA PRO A 375 17.76 -13.60 -0.10
C PRO A 375 17.85 -14.37 1.23
N ASP A 376 18.36 -13.70 2.27
CA ASP A 376 18.36 -14.19 3.66
C ASP A 376 17.11 -13.77 4.44
N LEU A 377 16.37 -12.79 3.93
CA LEU A 377 15.12 -12.25 4.47
C LEU A 377 14.28 -11.68 3.33
N ILE A 378 12.96 -11.96 3.36
CA ILE A 378 11.99 -11.33 2.46
C ILE A 378 11.10 -10.38 3.27
N LEU A 379 11.02 -9.13 2.81
CA LEU A 379 10.08 -8.14 3.29
C LEU A 379 8.98 -7.97 2.24
N ILE A 380 7.72 -7.91 2.68
CA ILE A 380 6.58 -7.74 1.77
C ILE A 380 5.89 -6.42 2.09
N SER A 381 5.79 -5.53 1.09
CA SER A 381 4.86 -4.41 1.09
C SER A 381 3.49 -4.94 0.64
N ALA A 382 2.57 -5.09 1.58
CA ALA A 382 1.31 -5.78 1.39
C ALA A 382 0.13 -4.80 1.32
N GLY A 383 -0.14 -4.31 0.11
CA GLY A 383 -1.33 -3.52 -0.22
C GLY A 383 -2.46 -4.37 -0.78
N PHE A 384 -3.69 -4.11 -0.32
CA PHE A 384 -4.88 -4.89 -0.73
C PHE A 384 -5.86 -4.11 -1.62
N ASP A 385 -5.42 -2.97 -2.14
CA ASP A 385 -6.16 -2.01 -2.97
C ASP A 385 -6.16 -2.34 -4.47
N GLY A 386 -5.45 -3.38 -4.91
CA GLY A 386 -5.63 -3.99 -6.24
C GLY A 386 -6.89 -4.85 -6.37
N HIS A 387 -7.70 -4.94 -5.30
CA HIS A 387 -8.92 -5.72 -5.30
C HIS A 387 -9.99 -5.10 -6.21
N LYS A 388 -10.76 -5.91 -6.94
CA LYS A 388 -11.84 -5.47 -7.87
C LYS A 388 -12.98 -4.64 -7.27
N LYS A 389 -13.00 -4.49 -5.94
CA LYS A 389 -14.01 -3.75 -5.17
C LYS A 389 -13.39 -2.58 -4.40
N ASP A 390 -12.13 -2.25 -4.70
CA ASP A 390 -11.51 -1.03 -4.21
C ASP A 390 -11.81 0.10 -5.17
N ASP A 391 -12.59 1.06 -4.67
CA ASP A 391 -13.18 2.13 -5.48
C ASP A 391 -12.16 3.22 -5.84
N ILE A 392 -11.07 3.37 -5.07
CA ILE A 392 -10.02 4.38 -5.33
C ILE A 392 -9.30 4.09 -6.64
N ASN A 393 -9.12 2.81 -6.93
CA ASN A 393 -8.46 2.35 -8.12
C ASN A 393 -9.45 1.97 -9.22
N PHE A 394 -10.74 2.27 -9.08
CA PHE A 394 -11.76 1.85 -10.05
C PHE A 394 -11.75 0.33 -10.33
N GLY A 395 -11.35 -0.49 -9.35
CA GLY A 395 -11.16 -1.93 -9.51
C GLY A 395 -10.01 -2.33 -10.45
N TYR A 396 -8.98 -1.48 -10.62
CA TYR A 396 -7.78 -1.74 -11.40
C TYR A 396 -7.09 -3.06 -10.99
N LEU A 397 -6.51 -3.78 -11.96
CA LEU A 397 -6.11 -5.21 -11.90
C LEU A 397 -7.23 -6.22 -11.63
N SER A 398 -8.30 -5.80 -10.96
CA SER A 398 -9.47 -6.61 -10.61
C SER A 398 -9.10 -7.90 -9.86
N LEU A 399 -8.12 -7.81 -8.95
CA LEU A 399 -7.74 -8.93 -8.09
C LEU A 399 -8.88 -9.33 -7.15
N VAL A 400 -8.82 -10.56 -6.65
CA VAL A 400 -9.71 -11.09 -5.62
C VAL A 400 -8.89 -11.71 -4.49
N GLU A 401 -9.57 -12.10 -3.43
CA GLU A 401 -8.96 -12.64 -2.22
C GLU A 401 -8.03 -13.84 -2.51
N GLU A 402 -8.40 -14.70 -3.45
CA GLU A 402 -7.59 -15.86 -3.85
C GLU A 402 -6.28 -15.48 -4.56
N ASP A 403 -6.17 -14.28 -5.13
CA ASP A 403 -4.93 -13.81 -5.75
C ASP A 403 -3.92 -13.38 -4.68
N PHE A 404 -4.40 -12.72 -3.60
CA PHE A 404 -3.57 -12.35 -2.45
C PHE A 404 -3.12 -13.59 -1.66
N GLU A 405 -3.99 -14.59 -1.50
CA GLU A 405 -3.60 -15.88 -0.90
C GLU A 405 -2.52 -16.57 -1.75
N TRP A 406 -2.74 -16.64 -3.07
CA TRP A 406 -1.81 -17.26 -4.01
C TRP A 406 -0.43 -16.60 -4.03
N VAL A 407 -0.35 -15.27 -4.19
CA VAL A 407 0.96 -14.58 -4.28
C VAL A 407 1.75 -14.74 -2.98
N THR A 408 1.05 -14.74 -1.85
CA THR A 408 1.67 -14.93 -0.54
C THR A 408 2.19 -16.34 -0.36
N ASP A 409 1.42 -17.35 -0.78
CA ASP A 409 1.87 -18.74 -0.76
C ASP A 409 3.12 -18.94 -1.64
N GLU A 410 3.14 -18.39 -2.86
CA GLU A 410 4.31 -18.43 -3.74
C GLU A 410 5.54 -17.76 -3.13
N LEU A 411 5.40 -16.58 -2.51
CA LEU A 411 6.50 -15.91 -1.82
C LEU A 411 6.99 -16.71 -0.60
N ILE A 412 6.12 -17.41 0.11
CA ILE A 412 6.52 -18.30 1.21
C ILE A 412 7.27 -19.52 0.67
N LYS A 413 6.86 -20.10 -0.47
CA LYS A 413 7.60 -21.22 -1.11
C LYS A 413 9.02 -20.79 -1.47
N VAL A 414 9.19 -19.57 -1.98
CA VAL A 414 10.50 -18.96 -2.24
C VAL A 414 11.27 -18.74 -0.93
N ALA A 415 10.65 -18.14 0.08
CA ALA A 415 11.25 -17.93 1.39
C ALA A 415 11.72 -19.24 2.05
N ASN A 416 10.92 -20.31 1.93
CA ASN A 416 11.26 -21.64 2.44
C ASN A 416 12.50 -22.22 1.75
N SER A 417 12.74 -21.82 0.50
CA SER A 417 13.86 -22.30 -0.32
C SER A 417 15.14 -21.49 -0.11
N CYS A 418 15.03 -20.19 0.18
CA CYS A 418 16.17 -19.27 0.29
C CYS A 418 16.54 -18.93 1.75
N CYS A 419 15.55 -18.69 2.60
CA CYS A 419 15.73 -18.07 3.91
C CYS A 419 14.97 -18.77 5.05
N GLU A 420 14.73 -20.08 4.94
CA GLU A 420 14.07 -20.88 5.98
C GLU A 420 12.67 -20.35 6.36
N GLY A 421 12.01 -19.66 5.43
CA GLY A 421 10.68 -19.09 5.63
C GLY A 421 10.64 -17.74 6.36
N ARG A 422 11.79 -17.07 6.55
CA ARG A 422 11.88 -15.74 7.18
C ARG A 422 11.22 -14.68 6.30
N VAL A 423 10.01 -14.29 6.70
CA VAL A 423 9.20 -13.26 6.02
C VAL A 423 8.65 -12.26 7.04
N VAL A 424 8.77 -10.97 6.74
CA VAL A 424 8.04 -9.90 7.45
C VAL A 424 7.18 -9.17 6.43
N SER A 425 5.86 -9.29 6.56
CA SER A 425 4.90 -8.61 5.71
C SER A 425 4.34 -7.39 6.43
N VAL A 426 4.18 -6.28 5.73
CA VAL A 426 3.79 -4.97 6.28
C VAL A 426 2.57 -4.46 5.53
N LEU A 427 1.53 -4.11 6.27
CA LEU A 427 0.32 -3.51 5.69
C LEU A 427 0.63 -2.15 5.04
N GLU A 428 0.31 -2.02 3.76
CA GLU A 428 0.40 -0.77 2.98
C GLU A 428 -1.01 -0.23 2.67
N GLY A 429 -1.47 -0.28 1.41
CA GLY A 429 -2.79 0.16 0.95
C GLY A 429 -3.94 -0.82 1.20
N GLY A 430 -5.11 -0.50 0.67
CA GLY A 430 -6.36 -1.27 0.80
C GLY A 430 -7.42 -0.54 1.62
N TYR A 431 -8.50 -0.13 0.95
CA TYR A 431 -9.39 0.91 1.45
C TYR A 431 -10.88 0.52 1.37
N ALA A 432 -11.20 -0.55 0.64
CA ALA A 432 -12.52 -1.16 0.57
C ALA A 432 -12.96 -1.81 1.89
N ILE A 433 -13.25 -0.99 2.91
CA ILE A 433 -13.61 -1.42 4.29
C ILE A 433 -15.13 -1.52 4.54
N LYS A 434 -15.97 -1.13 3.57
CA LYS A 434 -17.44 -1.19 3.68
C LYS A 434 -17.86 -2.66 3.91
N GLY A 435 -18.68 -2.88 4.95
CA GLY A 435 -19.03 -4.23 5.42
C GLY A 435 -18.10 -4.79 6.52
N ALA A 436 -17.20 -3.97 7.07
CA ALA A 436 -16.32 -4.36 8.18
C ALA A 436 -15.51 -5.63 7.90
N HIS A 437 -15.69 -6.71 8.66
CA HIS A 437 -14.93 -7.95 8.52
C HIS A 437 -15.25 -8.75 7.24
N VAL A 438 -16.38 -8.49 6.56
CA VAL A 438 -16.68 -9.10 5.24
C VAL A 438 -16.27 -8.21 4.06
N SER A 439 -15.70 -7.04 4.35
CA SER A 439 -15.21 -6.12 3.32
C SER A 439 -14.13 -6.76 2.46
N ALA A 440 -13.92 -6.24 1.25
CA ALA A 440 -12.89 -6.74 0.35
C ALA A 440 -11.51 -6.61 0.97
N PHE A 441 -11.21 -5.46 1.59
CA PHE A 441 -9.95 -5.25 2.31
C PHE A 441 -9.73 -6.30 3.41
N ALA A 442 -10.72 -6.49 4.29
CA ALA A 442 -10.60 -7.43 5.40
C ALA A 442 -10.41 -8.87 4.91
N ARG A 443 -11.17 -9.31 3.90
CA ARG A 443 -11.06 -10.69 3.37
C ARG A 443 -9.76 -10.90 2.59
N SER A 444 -9.22 -9.90 1.88
CA SER A 444 -7.90 -9.98 1.24
C SER A 444 -6.77 -10.11 2.27
N ALA A 445 -6.78 -9.27 3.32
CA ALA A 445 -5.80 -9.36 4.40
C ALA A 445 -5.91 -10.69 5.17
N GLN A 446 -7.13 -11.18 5.40
CA GLN A 446 -7.38 -12.50 5.97
C GLN A 446 -6.77 -13.61 5.11
N ALA A 447 -6.96 -13.57 3.79
CA ALA A 447 -6.41 -14.58 2.87
C ALA A 447 -4.87 -14.56 2.84
N HIS A 448 -4.26 -13.38 2.86
CA HIS A 448 -2.82 -13.19 2.99
C HIS A 448 -2.27 -13.77 4.31
N VAL A 449 -2.87 -13.45 5.46
CA VAL A 449 -2.44 -13.97 6.76
C VAL A 449 -2.68 -15.48 6.87
N ARG A 450 -3.75 -16.00 6.26
CA ARG A 450 -3.99 -17.45 6.15
C ARG A 450 -2.87 -18.14 5.37
N ALA A 451 -2.41 -17.56 4.26
CA ALA A 451 -1.26 -18.08 3.53
C ALA A 451 0.02 -18.05 4.38
N LEU A 452 0.29 -16.96 5.13
CA LEU A 452 1.42 -16.91 6.08
C LEU A 452 1.37 -18.05 7.11
N LEU A 453 0.19 -18.29 7.68
CA LEU A 453 -0.04 -19.34 8.67
C LEU A 453 0.07 -20.75 8.07
N ASN A 454 -0.56 -21.01 6.93
CA ASN A 454 -0.57 -22.33 6.29
C ASN A 454 0.77 -22.66 5.63
N GLY A 455 1.36 -21.68 4.94
CA GLY A 455 2.65 -21.81 4.28
C GLY A 455 3.80 -22.00 5.27
N SER A 456 3.64 -21.51 6.50
CA SER A 456 4.57 -21.82 7.60
C SER A 456 4.66 -23.31 7.93
N ARG A 457 3.59 -24.07 7.68
CA ARG A 457 3.43 -25.47 8.10
C ARG A 457 3.55 -26.47 6.96
N PHE A 458 3.05 -26.11 5.78
CA PHE A 458 2.75 -27.08 4.74
C PHE A 458 3.23 -26.70 3.33
N ALA A 459 3.71 -25.47 3.12
CA ALA A 459 4.15 -25.05 1.78
C ALA A 459 5.39 -25.85 1.36
N ARG A 460 5.29 -26.47 0.18
CA ARG A 460 6.41 -27.14 -0.48
C ARG A 460 7.47 -26.10 -0.88
N PRO A 461 8.74 -26.49 -1.07
CA PRO A 461 9.73 -25.61 -1.69
C PRO A 461 9.28 -25.14 -3.07
N TYR A 462 9.83 -24.02 -3.51
CA TYR A 462 9.58 -23.48 -4.85
C TYR A 462 10.03 -24.47 -5.94
N ASP A 463 9.20 -24.66 -6.97
CA ASP A 463 9.50 -25.47 -8.16
C ASP A 463 9.05 -24.73 -9.43
N GLN A 464 10.01 -24.26 -10.21
CA GLN A 464 9.76 -23.52 -11.44
C GLN A 464 8.88 -24.29 -12.44
N ARG A 465 8.98 -25.64 -12.49
CA ARG A 465 8.16 -26.45 -13.40
C ARG A 465 6.68 -26.44 -13.00
N TYR A 466 6.40 -26.30 -11.70
CA TYR A 466 5.04 -26.16 -11.22
C TYR A 466 4.45 -24.80 -11.62
N CYS A 467 5.23 -23.71 -11.50
CA CYS A 467 4.84 -22.38 -11.98
C CYS A 467 4.56 -22.40 -13.49
N GLU A 468 5.41 -23.03 -14.30
CA GLU A 468 5.22 -23.18 -15.75
C GLU A 468 3.95 -23.96 -16.09
N TRP A 469 3.71 -25.07 -15.38
CA TRP A 469 2.51 -25.88 -15.55
C TRP A 469 1.24 -25.12 -15.18
N GLU A 470 1.24 -24.40 -14.07
CA GLU A 470 0.10 -23.60 -13.60
C GLU A 470 -0.20 -22.44 -14.56
N SER A 471 0.84 -21.73 -15.03
CA SER A 471 0.70 -20.66 -16.04
C SER A 471 0.11 -21.19 -17.35
N LYS A 472 0.56 -22.37 -17.81
CA LYS A 472 -0.03 -23.01 -18.99
C LYS A 472 -1.51 -23.36 -18.77
N LEU A 473 -1.84 -23.94 -17.62
CA LEU A 473 -3.20 -24.33 -17.29
C LEU A 473 -4.16 -23.12 -17.27
N GLU A 474 -3.77 -22.02 -16.62
CA GLU A 474 -4.58 -20.80 -16.58
C GLU A 474 -4.76 -20.18 -17.98
N ARG A 475 -3.70 -20.16 -18.81
CA ARG A 475 -3.79 -19.70 -20.20
C ARG A 475 -4.78 -20.53 -21.02
N ASP A 476 -4.70 -21.86 -20.94
CA ASP A 476 -5.64 -22.75 -21.64
C ASP A 476 -7.11 -22.52 -21.18
N PHE A 477 -7.32 -22.18 -19.90
CA PHE A 477 -8.66 -21.84 -19.39
C PHE A 477 -9.16 -20.50 -19.93
N LEU A 478 -8.30 -19.48 -20.01
CA LEU A 478 -8.63 -18.16 -20.55
C LEU A 478 -8.94 -18.22 -22.04
N GLU A 479 -8.15 -18.97 -22.82
CA GLU A 479 -8.39 -19.17 -24.25
C GLU A 479 -9.77 -19.79 -24.49
N LYS A 480 -10.10 -20.87 -23.78
CA LYS A 480 -11.45 -21.47 -23.81
C LYS A 480 -12.54 -20.52 -23.34
N ALA A 481 -12.27 -19.63 -22.38
CA ALA A 481 -13.22 -18.63 -21.92
C ALA A 481 -13.48 -17.56 -23.00
N LYS A 482 -12.41 -17.10 -23.67
CA LYS A 482 -12.46 -16.16 -24.80
C LYS A 482 -13.25 -16.73 -25.97
N GLU A 483 -12.96 -17.96 -26.39
CA GLU A 483 -13.71 -18.66 -27.44
C GLU A 483 -15.22 -18.76 -27.12
N ARG A 484 -15.56 -19.10 -25.86
CA ARG A 484 -16.95 -19.14 -25.41
C ARG A 484 -17.63 -17.77 -25.45
N GLN A 485 -16.91 -16.71 -25.08
CA GLN A 485 -17.43 -15.35 -25.13
C GLN A 485 -17.64 -14.89 -26.57
N GLU A 486 -16.69 -15.16 -27.47
CA GLU A 486 -16.80 -14.85 -28.89
C GLU A 486 -17.98 -15.58 -29.55
N ARG A 487 -18.20 -16.86 -29.20
CA ARG A 487 -19.36 -17.62 -29.66
C ARG A 487 -20.67 -16.98 -29.19
N LYS A 488 -20.77 -16.61 -27.90
CA LYS A 488 -21.95 -15.91 -27.37
C LYS A 488 -22.18 -14.58 -28.08
N ASN A 489 -21.13 -13.79 -28.30
CA ASN A 489 -21.23 -12.52 -29.02
C ASN A 489 -21.74 -12.72 -30.45
N LYS A 490 -21.24 -13.74 -31.17
CA LYS A 490 -21.72 -14.10 -32.52
C LYS A 490 -23.19 -14.52 -32.52
N GLU A 491 -23.62 -15.32 -31.54
CA GLU A 491 -25.02 -15.76 -31.38
C GLU A 491 -25.94 -14.57 -31.10
N THR A 492 -25.57 -13.67 -30.18
CA THR A 492 -26.32 -12.44 -29.88
C THR A 492 -26.41 -11.54 -31.11
N LEU A 493 -25.31 -11.38 -31.85
CA LEU A 493 -25.31 -10.58 -33.08
C LEU A 493 -26.23 -11.20 -34.15
N MET A 494 -26.19 -12.52 -34.35
CA MET A 494 -27.11 -13.20 -35.27
C MET A 494 -28.58 -13.02 -34.85
N GLN A 495 -28.91 -13.11 -33.56
CA GLN A 495 -30.28 -12.88 -33.08
C GLN A 495 -30.77 -11.45 -33.34
N LEU A 496 -29.91 -10.45 -33.21
CA LEU A 496 -30.23 -9.06 -33.56
C LEU A 496 -30.52 -8.89 -35.05
N TYR A 497 -29.76 -9.56 -35.92
CA TYR A 497 -30.00 -9.54 -37.37
C TYR A 497 -31.26 -10.29 -37.81
N HIS A 498 -31.69 -11.32 -37.08
CA HIS A 498 -32.91 -12.08 -37.41
C HIS A 498 -34.19 -11.53 -36.75
N GLY A 499 -34.07 -10.66 -35.74
CA GLY A 499 -35.20 -10.00 -35.06
C GLY A 499 -35.69 -8.70 -35.71
N GLY A 500 -34.93 -8.15 -36.68
CA GLY A 500 -35.25 -6.93 -37.41
C GLY A 500 -35.89 -7.20 -38.78
N GLY A 501 -37.04 -7.86 -38.81
CA GLY A 501 -37.88 -7.91 -40.01
C GLY A 501 -38.53 -6.55 -40.26
N ILE A 502 -37.80 -5.61 -40.86
CA ILE A 502 -38.42 -4.44 -41.49
C ILE A 502 -38.82 -4.86 -42.90
N ASP A 503 -40.13 -4.84 -43.14
CA ASP A 503 -40.75 -5.01 -44.46
C ASP A 503 -40.29 -3.85 -45.37
N THR A 504 -39.29 -4.09 -46.22
CA THR A 504 -38.82 -3.10 -47.18
C THR A 504 -39.74 -3.08 -48.41
N GLY A 505 -40.89 -2.47 -48.24
CA GLY A 505 -41.73 -1.98 -49.34
C GLY A 505 -41.34 -0.55 -49.74
N GLY A 506 -40.37 -0.41 -50.65
CA GLY A 506 -40.27 0.75 -51.54
C GLY A 506 -39.23 1.84 -51.21
N ALA A 507 -38.54 2.25 -52.28
CA ALA A 507 -37.69 3.42 -52.47
C ALA A 507 -36.23 3.35 -51.95
N ALA A 508 -35.33 3.51 -52.92
CA ALA A 508 -33.89 3.50 -52.81
C ALA A 508 -33.31 4.81 -52.22
N ASN A 509 -32.05 4.69 -51.78
CA ASN A 509 -31.10 5.73 -51.39
C ASN A 509 -31.30 6.35 -50.00
N ASP A 510 -30.72 5.71 -48.99
CA ASP A 510 -29.75 6.32 -48.06
C ASP A 510 -29.22 5.21 -47.13
N VAL A 511 -27.90 5.03 -47.10
CA VAL A 511 -27.24 4.10 -46.15
C VAL A 511 -26.85 4.92 -44.92
N PRO A 512 -27.45 4.71 -43.74
CA PRO A 512 -26.91 5.26 -42.51
C PRO A 512 -25.80 4.33 -42.01
N LEU A 513 -24.64 4.93 -41.72
CA LEU A 513 -23.58 4.32 -40.92
C LEU A 513 -24.16 3.72 -39.62
N PRO A 514 -23.66 2.58 -39.12
CA PRO A 514 -24.22 1.97 -37.92
C PRO A 514 -24.06 2.91 -36.73
N LEU A 515 -25.21 3.24 -36.13
CA LEU A 515 -25.36 3.92 -34.86
C LEU A 515 -24.49 3.25 -33.79
N ALA A 516 -23.75 4.09 -33.07
CA ALA A 516 -23.04 3.72 -31.85
C ALA A 516 -23.95 2.95 -30.89
N SER A 517 -23.50 1.79 -30.43
CA SER A 517 -24.11 1.02 -29.35
C SER A 517 -24.06 1.80 -28.03
N PRO A 518 -25.04 1.60 -27.12
CA PRO A 518 -25.49 2.61 -26.17
C PRO A 518 -24.40 3.01 -25.16
N SER A 519 -24.17 4.31 -25.11
CA SER A 519 -23.46 5.00 -24.04
C SER A 519 -24.21 4.88 -22.71
N SER A 520 -23.42 4.84 -21.64
CA SER A 520 -23.70 5.45 -20.32
C SER A 520 -25.02 5.10 -19.64
N ILE A 521 -24.91 4.31 -18.57
CA ILE A 521 -25.76 4.54 -17.39
C ILE A 521 -25.35 5.91 -16.85
N ASP A 522 -26.28 6.86 -16.86
CA ASP A 522 -26.18 8.15 -16.19
C ASP A 522 -25.82 7.97 -14.71
N VAL A 523 -24.61 8.36 -14.34
CA VAL A 523 -24.30 8.75 -12.96
C VAL A 523 -24.26 10.27 -12.98
N ALA A 524 -25.27 10.86 -12.34
CA ALA A 524 -25.46 12.30 -12.26
C ALA A 524 -24.20 13.03 -11.77
N THR A 525 -23.92 14.12 -12.47
CA THR A 525 -22.95 15.16 -12.15
C THR A 525 -23.14 15.71 -10.74
N ALA A 526 -22.13 15.54 -9.89
CA ALA A 526 -21.92 16.40 -8.72
C ALA A 526 -20.86 17.45 -9.08
N PRO A 527 -21.15 18.76 -9.02
CA PRO A 527 -20.20 19.79 -9.40
C PRO A 527 -19.09 19.94 -8.35
N MET A 528 -17.85 20.01 -8.86
CA MET A 528 -16.67 20.50 -8.16
C MET A 528 -16.92 21.91 -7.61
N LEU A 529 -17.04 22.05 -6.29
CA LEU A 529 -17.11 23.35 -5.63
C LEU A 529 -15.70 23.90 -5.48
N GLY A 530 -15.42 24.92 -6.31
CA GLY A 530 -14.27 25.80 -6.15
C GLY A 530 -14.32 26.57 -4.83
N THR A 531 -13.13 26.94 -4.37
CA THR A 531 -12.88 27.82 -3.22
C THR A 531 -13.71 29.10 -3.29
N PRO A 532 -14.48 29.48 -2.26
CA PRO A 532 -15.10 30.79 -2.22
C PRO A 532 -14.17 31.83 -1.58
N GLN A 533 -13.76 32.82 -2.38
CA GLN A 533 -13.40 34.14 -1.90
C GLN A 533 -14.63 34.83 -1.28
N LEU A 534 -14.49 35.38 -0.09
CA LEU A 534 -15.52 36.19 0.59
C LEU A 534 -15.53 37.63 0.03
N PRO A 535 -16.68 38.18 -0.38
CA PRO A 535 -16.84 39.62 -0.49
C PRO A 535 -17.54 40.21 0.74
N VAL A 536 -17.00 41.35 1.16
CA VAL A 536 -17.49 42.26 2.19
C VAL A 536 -18.84 42.86 1.79
N GLY A 537 -19.81 42.89 2.70
CA GLY A 537 -21.09 43.59 2.48
C GLY A 537 -22.02 43.57 3.70
N THR A 538 -22.07 44.70 4.38
CA THR A 538 -22.90 45.09 5.54
C THR A 538 -24.41 44.88 5.40
N ILE A 539 -25.10 44.57 6.50
CA ILE A 539 -26.36 45.22 6.98
C ILE A 539 -26.58 44.82 8.47
N ALA A 540 -27.06 45.80 9.25
CA ALA A 540 -27.22 45.80 10.71
C ALA A 540 -28.71 45.57 11.13
N PRO A 541 -29.15 45.78 12.39
CA PRO A 541 -29.87 44.77 13.18
C PRO A 541 -31.32 45.12 13.54
N ASP A 542 -32.08 44.13 14.04
CA ASP A 542 -33.28 44.29 14.87
C ASP A 542 -33.48 43.00 15.69
N SER A 543 -34.17 42.92 16.83
CA SER A 543 -34.26 43.69 18.08
C SER A 543 -35.20 42.87 19.01
N ALA A 544 -34.79 42.63 20.26
CA ALA A 544 -35.58 42.37 21.50
C ALA A 544 -36.85 41.45 21.48
N ALA A 545 -36.89 40.28 22.14
CA ALA A 545 -37.17 39.99 23.59
C ALA A 545 -38.68 39.90 23.97
N PRO A 546 -39.15 39.38 25.15
CA PRO A 546 -38.54 38.51 26.18
C PRO A 546 -39.42 37.35 26.75
N ALA A 547 -38.74 36.50 27.55
CA ALA A 547 -39.08 35.75 28.79
C ALA A 547 -40.52 35.46 29.28
N ALA A 548 -40.68 34.24 29.85
CA ALA A 548 -41.55 33.97 31.00
C ALA A 548 -40.98 32.83 31.88
N GLU A 549 -41.17 32.99 33.19
CA GLU A 549 -40.51 32.36 34.33
C GLU A 549 -41.36 31.26 35.02
N THR A 550 -40.66 30.26 35.61
CA THR A 550 -40.91 29.59 36.94
C THR A 550 -42.05 28.56 37.14
N PRO A 551 -42.08 27.76 38.25
CA PRO A 551 -41.00 27.08 39.01
C PRO A 551 -41.32 25.63 39.53
N ALA A 552 -40.27 24.97 40.05
CA ALA A 552 -40.16 24.08 41.23
C ALA A 552 -40.92 22.73 41.33
N THR A 553 -40.20 21.66 41.72
CA THR A 553 -40.25 21.02 43.07
C THR A 553 -39.44 19.70 43.18
N GLY A 554 -38.77 19.52 44.32
CA GLY A 554 -38.40 18.24 44.98
C GLY A 554 -37.23 17.44 44.38
N GLY A 555 -36.15 17.04 45.07
CA GLY A 555 -35.94 16.76 46.49
C GLY A 555 -35.51 15.28 46.65
N GLY A 556 -34.36 15.00 47.26
CA GLY A 556 -34.07 13.66 47.82
C GLY A 556 -32.68 13.05 47.60
N ALA A 557 -31.76 13.38 48.51
CA ALA A 557 -30.88 12.49 49.28
C ALA A 557 -29.93 11.43 48.63
N VAL A 558 -28.68 11.56 49.09
CA VAL A 558 -27.50 10.67 49.09
C VAL A 558 -27.75 9.40 49.93
N PRO A 559 -26.97 8.31 49.73
CA PRO A 559 -25.94 8.02 50.73
C PRO A 559 -24.56 7.63 50.15
N ALA A 560 -23.55 7.83 50.99
CA ALA A 560 -22.13 7.60 50.75
C ALA A 560 -21.66 6.19 51.20
N SER A 561 -20.36 5.95 50.98
CA SER A 561 -19.48 4.81 51.36
C SER A 561 -19.30 3.75 50.26
N ALA A 562 -18.11 3.21 49.97
CA ALA A 562 -16.89 3.13 50.77
C ALA A 562 -15.62 3.21 49.90
N ALA A 563 -14.55 3.71 50.52
CA ALA A 563 -13.20 3.80 50.01
C ALA A 563 -12.36 2.55 50.30
N SER A 564 -11.44 2.18 49.41
CA SER A 564 -10.15 1.56 49.75
C SER A 564 -9.11 2.05 48.74
N ALA A 565 -8.29 3.02 49.11
CA ALA A 565 -6.93 2.82 49.62
C ALA A 565 -5.94 2.40 48.53
N VAL A 566 -5.44 3.41 47.82
CA VAL A 566 -4.21 3.41 47.02
C VAL A 566 -3.04 3.58 48.01
N SER A 567 -2.05 2.68 47.98
CA SER A 567 -0.75 2.94 48.60
C SER A 567 0.24 3.40 47.53
N ALA A 568 0.54 4.69 47.52
CA ALA A 568 1.75 5.22 46.94
C ALA A 568 2.88 5.08 47.96
N ALA A 569 4.01 4.49 47.56
CA ALA A 569 5.27 4.58 48.28
C ALA A 569 6.26 5.37 47.42
N SER A 570 6.74 6.47 47.99
CA SER A 570 7.66 7.44 47.44
C SER A 570 9.11 6.98 47.43
N ALA A 571 9.85 7.55 46.48
CA ALA A 571 11.29 7.76 46.37
C ALA A 571 12.13 7.74 47.67
N ALA A 572 13.33 7.14 47.60
CA ALA A 572 14.63 7.83 47.60
C ALA A 572 15.78 6.94 48.15
N SER A 573 16.86 6.80 47.36
CA SER A 573 18.29 6.96 47.73
C SER A 573 19.23 5.92 47.12
N ALA A 574 20.39 6.45 46.68
CA ALA A 574 21.63 5.84 46.19
C ALA A 574 21.65 5.35 44.73
#